data_AF-A0A221K711-F1
#
_entry.id   AF-A0A221K711-F1
#
_cell.length_a   1.000
_cell.length_b   1.000
_cell.length_c   1.000
_cell.angle_alpha   90.00
_cell.angle_beta   90.00
_cell.angle_gamma   90.00
#
_symmetry.space_group_name_H-M   'P 1'
#
loop_
_entity.id
_entity.type
_entity.pdbx_description
1 polymer ?
#
loop_
_entity_poly.entity_id
_entity_poly.type
_entity_poly.pdbx_seq_one_letter_code
_entity_poly.pdbx_strand_id
1 'polypeptide(L)'
;MPVGPQGVDKVYRMVAFAALIFPTALLRPKWCLRFGCLEILYGGIIEAIQPIFGRSADMSDFWADGLGVAMGIFLGLAARRIFFER
;
A
#
# COMPACT_ATOMS: atom_id res chain seq x y z
N MET A 1 10.19 26.41 -2.14
CA MET A 1 10.07 25.10 -1.45
C MET A 1 10.33 24.03 -2.49
N PRO A 2 11.12 22.97 -2.22
CA PRO A 2 11.40 21.98 -3.25
C PRO A 2 10.10 21.28 -3.61
N VAL A 3 9.61 21.56 -4.83
CA VAL A 3 8.45 20.92 -5.42
C VAL A 3 8.94 19.54 -5.86
N GLY A 4 8.97 18.59 -4.91
CA GLY A 4 9.12 17.18 -5.27
C GLY A 4 8.03 16.83 -6.29
N PRO A 5 8.30 15.95 -7.27
CA PRO A 5 7.34 15.70 -8.34
C PRO A 5 6.04 15.18 -7.74
N GLN A 6 5.00 16.01 -7.73
CA GLN A 6 3.74 15.74 -7.01
C GLN A 6 3.06 14.44 -7.49
N GLY A 7 3.32 14.02 -8.73
CA GLY A 7 2.82 12.76 -9.27
C GLY A 7 3.67 11.53 -8.92
N VAL A 8 4.97 11.69 -8.66
CA VAL A 8 5.86 10.55 -8.38
C VAL A 8 5.71 10.09 -6.92
N ASP A 9 5.39 11.01 -6.00
CA ASP A 9 5.07 10.68 -4.60
C ASP A 9 3.97 9.61 -4.47
N LYS A 10 2.96 9.68 -5.34
CA LYS A 10 1.82 8.73 -5.36
C LYS A 10 2.24 7.34 -5.82
N VAL A 11 3.09 7.28 -6.84
CA VAL A 11 3.64 6.00 -7.32
C VAL A 11 4.52 5.37 -6.24
N TYR A 12 5.33 6.17 -5.54
CA TYR A 12 6.15 5.67 -4.44
C TYR A 12 5.30 5.10 -3.30
N ARG A 13 4.21 5.76 -2.92
CA ARG A 13 3.28 5.22 -1.91
C ARG A 13 2.65 3.92 -2.38
N MET A 14 2.09 3.90 -3.58
CA MET A 14 1.48 2.69 -4.15
C MET A 14 2.46 1.51 -4.17
N VAL A 15 3.71 1.74 -4.58
CA VAL A 15 4.77 0.71 -4.59
C VAL A 15 5.17 0.30 -3.18
N ALA A 16 5.26 1.25 -2.24
CA ALA A 16 5.61 0.95 -0.84
C ALA A 16 4.56 0.07 -0.17
N PHE A 17 3.27 0.39 -0.31
CA PHE A 17 2.17 -0.42 0.22
C PHE A 17 2.08 -1.78 -0.49
N ALA A 18 2.28 -1.81 -1.82
CA ALA A 18 2.37 -3.09 -2.54
C ALA A 18 3.49 -3.99 -2.01
N ALA A 19 4.68 -3.41 -1.76
CA ALA A 19 5.82 -4.14 -1.22
C ALA A 19 5.60 -4.60 0.23
N LEU A 20 4.86 -3.84 1.02
CA LEU A 20 4.58 -4.14 2.42
C LEU A 20 3.64 -5.34 2.58
N ILE A 21 2.55 -5.42 1.79
CA ILE A 21 1.62 -6.56 1.86
C ILE A 21 2.11 -7.80 1.10
N PHE A 22 2.95 -7.63 0.07
CA PHE A 22 3.43 -8.70 -0.82
C PHE A 22 3.97 -9.95 -0.09
N PRO A 23 4.92 -9.85 0.87
CA PRO A 23 5.45 -11.05 1.54
C PRO A 23 4.38 -11.78 2.35
N THR A 24 3.40 -11.06 2.91
CA THR A 24 2.26 -11.66 3.62
C THR A 24 1.37 -12.44 2.65
N ALA A 25 1.08 -11.87 1.48
CA ALA A 25 0.32 -12.54 0.43
C ALA A 25 1.01 -13.81 -0.08
N LEU A 26 2.33 -13.75 -0.26
CA LEU A 26 3.15 -14.86 -0.74
C LEU A 26 3.22 -16.00 0.29
N LEU A 27 3.63 -15.70 1.52
CA LEU A 27 3.99 -16.70 2.52
C LEU A 27 2.79 -17.13 3.39
N ARG A 28 1.86 -16.22 3.67
CA ARG A 28 0.76 -16.40 4.64
C ARG A 28 -0.57 -15.84 4.10
N PRO A 29 -1.10 -16.36 2.98
CA PRO A 29 -2.29 -15.80 2.31
C PRO A 29 -3.54 -15.75 3.19
N LYS A 30 -3.67 -16.66 4.17
CA LYS A 30 -4.78 -16.65 5.15
C LYS A 30 -4.83 -15.39 6.01
N TRP A 31 -3.71 -14.69 6.17
CA TRP A 31 -3.60 -13.46 6.95
C TRP A 31 -3.69 -12.20 6.08
N CYS A 32 -3.70 -12.36 4.76
CA CYS A 32 -3.57 -11.26 3.82
C CYS A 32 -4.68 -10.21 3.97
N LEU A 33 -5.94 -10.65 4.15
CA LEU A 33 -7.05 -9.73 4.39
C LEU A 33 -6.89 -8.93 5.69
N ARG A 34 -6.40 -9.57 6.76
CA ARG A 34 -6.22 -8.88 8.06
C ARG A 34 -5.13 -7.81 7.97
N PHE A 35 -3.99 -8.17 7.39
CA PHE A 35 -2.89 -7.22 7.22
C PHE A 35 -3.23 -6.14 6.19
N GLY A 36 -3.91 -6.47 5.09
CA GLY A 36 -4.36 -5.49 4.11
C GLY A 36 -5.30 -4.44 4.73
N CYS A 37 -6.25 -4.85 5.58
CA CYS A 37 -7.10 -3.91 6.32
C CYS A 37 -6.29 -3.03 7.28
N LEU A 38 -5.31 -3.60 8.00
CA LEU A 38 -4.44 -2.83 8.89
C LEU A 38 -3.60 -1.80 8.12
N GLU A 39 -3.13 -2.17 6.94
CA GLU A 39 -2.33 -1.30 6.10
C GLU A 39 -3.14 -0.13 5.54
N ILE A 40 -4.36 -0.39 5.05
CA ILE A 40 -5.28 0.68 4.62
C ILE A 40 -5.62 1.61 5.79
N LEU A 41 -5.87 1.05 6.97
CA LEU A 41 -6.10 1.85 8.19
C LEU A 41 -4.88 2.72 8.52
N TYR A 42 -3.67 2.17 8.37
CA TYR A 42 -2.42 2.90 8.56
C TYR A 42 -2.25 4.05 7.57
N GLY A 43 -2.54 3.84 6.28
CA GLY A 43 -2.56 4.90 5.26
C GLY A 43 -3.56 6.02 5.59
N GLY A 44 -4.77 5.65 6.01
CA GLY A 44 -5.78 6.63 6.47
C GLY A 44 -5.34 7.42 7.71
N ILE A 45 -4.64 6.80 8.66
CA ILE A 45 -4.06 7.49 9.81
C ILE A 45 -2.98 8.48 9.37
N ILE A 46 -2.11 8.09 8.43
CA ILE A 46 -1.09 9.00 7.87
C ILE A 46 -1.76 10.23 7.27
N GLU A 47 -2.79 10.04 6.45
CA GLU A 47 -3.49 11.16 5.82
C GLU A 47 -4.21 12.06 6.83
N ALA A 48 -4.79 11.49 7.90
CA ALA A 48 -5.39 12.27 8.98
C ALA A 48 -4.37 13.09 9.79
N ILE A 49 -3.14 12.58 9.93
CA ILE A 49 -2.06 13.23 10.69
C ILE A 49 -1.32 14.28 9.86
N GLN A 50 -1.21 14.11 8.53
CA GLN A 50 -0.49 15.00 7.62
C GLN A 50 -0.84 16.51 7.76
N PRO A 51 -2.11 16.93 7.96
CA PRO A 51 -2.49 18.33 8.21
C PRO A 51 -1.80 18.98 9.40
N ILE A 52 -1.48 18.21 10.45
CA ILE A 52 -0.81 18.70 11.66
C ILE A 52 0.61 19.16 11.34
N PHE A 53 1.23 18.57 10.31
CA PHE A 53 2.59 18.90 9.85
C PHE A 53 2.60 19.92 8.69
N GLY A 54 1.47 20.59 8.42
CA GLY A 54 1.38 21.60 7.36
C GLY A 54 1.29 21.02 5.94
N ARG A 55 0.96 19.73 5.79
CA ARG A 55 0.72 19.07 4.50
C ARG A 55 -0.79 18.87 4.29
N SER A 56 -1.29 19.14 3.09
CA SER A 56 -2.70 18.91 2.77
C SER A 56 -3.03 17.42 2.76
N ALA A 57 -4.14 17.04 3.41
CA ALA A 57 -4.76 15.74 3.19
C ALA A 57 -5.28 15.68 1.75
N ASP A 58 -4.85 14.68 1.00
CA ASP A 58 -5.27 14.44 -0.37
C ASP A 58 -5.83 13.03 -0.45
N MET A 59 -7.17 12.91 -0.59
CA MET A 59 -7.87 11.63 -0.63
C MET A 59 -7.34 10.70 -1.74
N SER A 60 -6.66 11.24 -2.75
CA SER A 60 -6.02 10.43 -3.77
C SER A 60 -4.77 9.68 -3.28
N ASP A 61 -4.15 10.11 -2.18
CA ASP A 61 -3.10 9.37 -1.49
C ASP A 61 -3.69 8.13 -0.80
N PHE A 62 -4.83 8.25 -0.11
CA PHE A 62 -5.55 7.08 0.42
C PHE A 62 -5.92 6.07 -0.67
N TRP A 63 -6.37 6.54 -1.83
CA TRP A 63 -6.63 5.66 -2.98
C TRP A 63 -5.36 4.99 -3.51
N ALA A 64 -4.22 5.70 -3.55
CA ALA A 64 -2.94 5.14 -3.97
C ALA A 64 -2.46 4.04 -3.00
N ASP A 65 -2.63 4.24 -1.69
CA ASP A 65 -2.33 3.24 -0.66
C ASP A 65 -3.20 1.99 -0.85
N GLY A 66 -4.51 2.17 -1.03
CA GLY A 66 -5.46 1.07 -1.28
C GLY A 66 -5.16 0.28 -2.56
N LEU A 67 -4.83 0.97 -3.66
CA LEU A 67 -4.39 0.33 -4.91
C LEU A 67 -3.06 -0.42 -4.73
N GLY A 68 -2.13 0.15 -3.95
CA GLY A 68 -0.87 -0.49 -3.59
C GLY A 68 -1.11 -1.82 -2.88
N VAL A 69 -1.95 -1.82 -1.84
CA VAL A 69 -2.33 -3.04 -1.11
C VAL A 69 -2.98 -4.06 -2.05
N ALA A 70 -3.96 -3.66 -2.86
CA ALA A 70 -4.61 -4.59 -3.79
C ALA A 70 -3.62 -5.21 -4.79
N MET A 71 -2.70 -4.40 -5.34
CA MET A 71 -1.67 -4.85 -6.27
C MET A 71 -0.67 -5.80 -5.59
N GLY A 72 -0.19 -5.48 -4.39
CA GLY A 72 0.72 -6.33 -3.63
C GLY A 72 0.10 -7.69 -3.28
N ILE A 73 -1.19 -7.71 -2.91
CA ILE A 73 -1.95 -8.95 -2.67
C ILE A 73 -2.01 -9.78 -3.95
N PHE A 74 -2.43 -9.17 -5.07
CA PHE A 74 -2.54 -9.86 -6.35
C PHE A 74 -1.20 -10.48 -6.77
N LEU A 75 -0.12 -9.69 -6.75
CA LEU A 75 1.21 -10.15 -7.15
C LEU A 75 1.74 -11.24 -6.22
N GLY A 76 1.56 -11.11 -4.91
CA GLY A 76 2.01 -12.11 -3.94
C GLY A 76 1.25 -13.43 -4.05
N LEU A 77 -0.07 -13.38 -4.27
CA LEU A 77 -0.87 -14.59 -4.53
C LEU A 77 -0.52 -15.24 -5.88
N ALA A 78 -0.30 -14.45 -6.92
CA ALA A 78 0.14 -14.96 -8.22
C ALA A 78 1.51 -15.65 -8.12
N ALA A 79 2.48 -15.00 -7.46
CA ALA A 79 3.80 -15.56 -7.21
C ALA A 79 3.71 -16.85 -6.37
N ARG A 80 2.86 -16.87 -5.33
CA ARG A 80 2.63 -18.08 -4.53
C ARG A 80 2.17 -19.24 -5.41
N ARG A 81 1.15 -19.03 -6.25
CA ARG A 81 0.61 -20.06 -7.14
C ARG A 81 1.67 -20.57 -8.12
N ILE A 82 2.56 -19.69 -8.59
CA ILE A 82 3.63 -20.03 -9.54
C ILE A 82 4.79 -20.78 -8.89
N PHE A 83 5.16 -20.47 -7.65
CA PHE A 83 6.38 -21.01 -7.03
C PHE A 83 6.14 -22.10 -5.98
N PHE A 84 5.01 -22.04 -5.25
CA PHE A 84 4.73 -22.95 -4.12
C PHE A 84 3.66 -24.00 -4.43
N GLU A 85 2.82 -23.79 -5.44
CA GLU A 85 1.73 -24.70 -5.81
C GLU A 85 1.99 -25.40 -7.16
N ARG A 86 3.25 -25.44 -7.61
CA ARG A 86 3.70 -26.25 -8.76
C ARG A 86 3.98 -27.69 -8.36
#